data_AF-K1SZR3-F1
#
_entry.id   AF-K1SZR3-F1
#
_cell.length_a   1.000
_cell.length_b   1.000
_cell.length_c   1.000
_cell.angle_alpha   90.00
_cell.angle_beta   90.00
_cell.angle_gamma   90.00
#
_symmetry.space_group_name_H-M   'P 1'
#
loop_
_entity.id
_entity.type
_entity.pdbx_description
1 polymer ?
#
loop_
_entity_poly.entity_id
_entity_poly.type
_entity_poly.pdbx_seq_one_letter_code
_entity_poly.pdbx_strand_id
1 'polypeptide(L)'
;MRYLLTDEFGEDVISILENIDCTEYYVGMAVAWALSESFIKFRERTLEVFSSGNVDAATQNRAIQKIRDSYRVSDSDKAFVNSLKR
;
A
#
# COMPACT_ATOMS: atom_id res chain seq x y z
N MET A 1 -4.80 -0.77 -11.62
CA MET A 1 -5.54 -0.47 -10.38
C MET A 1 -6.84 0.30 -10.58
N ARG A 2 -6.92 1.35 -11.42
CA ARG A 2 -8.12 2.21 -11.54
C ARG A 2 -9.48 1.48 -11.69
N TYR A 3 -9.52 0.37 -12.42
CA TYR A 3 -10.76 -0.39 -12.67
C TYR A 3 -11.12 -1.38 -11.55
N LEU A 4 -10.16 -1.72 -10.67
CA LEU A 4 -10.35 -2.69 -9.58
C LEU A 4 -10.45 -2.01 -8.21
N LEU A 5 -9.92 -0.79 -8.08
CA LEU A 5 -10.12 0.05 -6.89
C LEU A 5 -11.45 0.82 -7.01
N THR A 6 -12.55 0.08 -6.94
CA THR A 6 -13.92 0.56 -6.83
C THR A 6 -14.50 0.15 -5.47
N ASP A 7 -15.61 0.73 -5.05
CA ASP A 7 -16.24 0.39 -3.76
C ASP A 7 -16.66 -1.09 -3.70
N GLU A 8 -16.91 -1.72 -4.85
CA GLU A 8 -17.29 -3.14 -4.96
C GLU A 8 -16.11 -4.10 -4.75
N PHE A 9 -14.91 -3.75 -5.24
CA PHE A 9 -13.77 -4.68 -5.25
C PHE A 9 -12.57 -4.23 -4.41
N GLY A 10 -12.58 -2.99 -3.90
CA GLY A 10 -11.43 -2.37 -3.24
C GLY A 10 -10.94 -3.15 -2.02
N GLU A 11 -11.87 -3.58 -1.17
CA GLU A 11 -11.58 -4.39 0.02
C GLU A 11 -10.94 -5.73 -0.33
N ASP A 12 -11.54 -6.46 -1.29
CA ASP A 12 -11.02 -7.75 -1.76
C ASP A 12 -9.63 -7.60 -2.38
N VAL A 13 -9.42 -6.57 -3.19
CA VAL A 13 -8.12 -6.28 -3.79
C VAL A 13 -7.07 -6.04 -2.71
N ILE A 14 -7.38 -5.24 -1.69
CA ILE A 14 -6.42 -4.95 -0.61
C ILE A 14 -6.15 -6.21 0.23
N SER A 15 -7.18 -7.01 0.51
CA SER A 15 -7.02 -8.31 1.20
C SER A 15 -6.12 -9.26 0.42
N ILE A 16 -6.25 -9.33 -0.90
CA ILE A 16 -5.36 -10.12 -1.74
C ILE A 16 -3.92 -9.60 -1.64
N LEU A 17 -3.71 -8.29 -1.79
CA LEU A 17 -2.37 -7.68 -1.72
C LEU A 17 -1.68 -7.92 -0.38
N GLU A 18 -2.42 -7.90 0.72
CA GLU A 18 -1.92 -8.15 2.07
C GLU A 18 -1.34 -9.57 2.25
N ASN A 19 -1.83 -10.54 1.47
CA ASN A 19 -1.51 -11.96 1.62
C ASN A 19 -0.62 -12.52 0.49
N ILE A 20 -0.12 -11.67 -0.42
CA ILE A 20 0.81 -12.11 -1.48
C ILE A 20 2.20 -12.34 -0.90
N ASP A 21 2.79 -13.50 -1.18
CA ASP A 21 4.20 -13.76 -0.93
C ASP A 21 5.08 -12.85 -1.81
N CYS A 22 5.80 -11.95 -1.16
CA CYS A 22 6.64 -10.94 -1.78
C CYS A 22 8.13 -11.32 -1.81
N THR A 23 8.47 -12.61 -1.65
CA THR A 23 9.86 -13.10 -1.68
C THR A 23 10.59 -12.69 -2.96
N GLU A 24 9.89 -12.73 -4.10
CA GLU A 24 10.45 -12.33 -5.40
C GLU A 24 10.38 -10.81 -5.60
N TYR A 25 11.49 -10.21 -6.03
CA TYR A 25 11.67 -8.75 -6.13
C TYR A 25 10.54 -8.04 -6.89
N TYR A 26 10.17 -8.56 -8.06
CA TYR A 26 9.14 -7.95 -8.90
C TYR A 26 7.74 -8.11 -8.34
N VAL A 27 7.49 -9.18 -7.57
CA VAL A 27 6.22 -9.38 -6.87
C VAL A 27 6.09 -8.34 -5.77
N GLY A 28 7.09 -8.21 -4.89
CA GLY A 28 7.10 -7.17 -3.85
C GLY A 28 7.00 -5.75 -4.44
N MET A 29 7.65 -5.47 -5.57
CA MET A 29 7.52 -4.18 -6.23
C MET A 29 6.12 -3.92 -6.81
N ALA A 30 5.46 -4.94 -7.37
CA ALA A 30 4.10 -4.84 -7.86
C ALA A 30 3.11 -4.58 -6.70
N VAL A 31 3.25 -5.32 -5.60
CA VAL A 31 2.44 -5.15 -4.39
C VAL A 31 2.67 -3.76 -3.79
N ALA A 32 3.92 -3.30 -3.70
CA ALA A 32 4.24 -1.97 -3.19
C ALA A 32 3.59 -0.85 -4.02
N TRP A 33 3.59 -0.96 -5.35
CA TRP A 33 2.92 0.01 -6.22
C TRP A 33 1.39 -0.06 -6.09
N ALA A 34 0.84 -1.27 -6.00
CA ALA A 34 -0.58 -1.49 -5.82
C ALA A 34 -1.09 -0.88 -4.50
N LEU A 35 -0.41 -1.15 -3.38
CA LEU A 35 -0.73 -0.55 -2.07
C LEU A 35 -0.62 0.98 -2.08
N SER A 36 0.37 1.54 -2.79
CA SER A 36 0.49 2.99 -2.94
C SER A 36 -0.70 3.60 -3.68
N GLU A 37 -1.25 2.94 -4.69
CA GLU A 37 -2.46 3.40 -5.38
C GLU A 37 -3.72 3.14 -4.55
N SER A 38 -3.77 2.03 -3.80
CA SER A 38 -4.87 1.73 -2.86
C SER A 38 -5.01 2.80 -1.80
N PHE A 39 -3.89 3.31 -1.24
CA PHE A 39 -3.89 4.34 -0.21
C PHE A 39 -4.65 5.62 -0.62
N ILE A 40 -4.62 5.98 -1.91
CA ILE A 40 -5.27 7.20 -2.42
C ILE A 40 -6.80 7.13 -2.29
N LYS A 41 -7.39 5.93 -2.43
CA LYS A 41 -8.84 5.72 -2.39
C LYS A 41 -9.34 5.06 -1.10
N PHE A 42 -8.54 4.16 -0.54
CA PHE A 42 -8.87 3.32 0.61
C PHE A 42 -7.80 3.51 1.69
N ARG A 43 -7.69 4.75 2.17
CA ARG A 43 -6.66 5.18 3.11
C ARG A 43 -6.62 4.30 4.36
N GLU A 44 -7.73 4.20 5.09
CA GLU A 44 -7.80 3.46 6.36
C GLU A 44 -7.46 1.99 6.16
N ARG A 45 -8.10 1.34 5.18
CA ARG A 45 -7.85 -0.08 4.90
C ARG A 45 -6.39 -0.36 4.51
N THR A 46 -5.77 0.55 3.76
CA THR A 46 -4.34 0.42 3.40
C THR A 46 -3.43 0.61 4.62
N LEU A 47 -3.79 1.48 5.57
CA LEU A 47 -3.05 1.64 6.82
C LEU A 47 -3.11 0.41 7.70
N GLU A 48 -4.26 -0.27 7.76
CA GLU A 48 -4.40 -1.54 8.48
C GLU A 48 -3.40 -2.60 7.97
N VAL A 49 -3.19 -2.67 6.65
CA VAL A 49 -2.17 -3.56 6.04
C VAL A 49 -0.76 -3.22 6.53
N PHE A 50 -0.43 -1.94 6.67
CA PHE A 50 0.90 -1.53 7.17
C PHE A 50 1.08 -1.81 8.67
N SER A 51 -0.01 -1.90 9.42
CA SER A 51 -0.01 -2.21 10.85
C SER A 51 -0.12 -3.72 11.14
N SER A 52 -0.66 -4.53 10.23
CA SER A 52 -0.85 -5.98 10.43
C SER A 52 0.46 -6.76 10.44
N GLY A 53 1.47 -6.26 9.73
CA GLY A 53 2.79 -6.89 9.61
C GLY A 53 2.86 -8.02 8.59
N ASN A 54 1.76 -8.30 7.87
CA ASN A 54 1.66 -9.38 6.88
C ASN A 54 2.52 -9.14 5.62
N VAL A 55 2.66 -7.89 5.20
CA VAL A 55 3.57 -7.49 4.12
C VAL A 55 4.99 -7.42 4.67
N ASP A 56 6.01 -7.85 3.93
CA ASP A 56 7.40 -7.73 4.40
C ASP A 56 7.87 -6.27 4.48
N ALA A 57 8.91 -6.01 5.28
CA ALA A 57 9.40 -4.65 5.51
C ALA A 57 9.91 -3.96 4.22
N ALA A 58 10.54 -4.71 3.31
CA ALA A 58 11.06 -4.13 2.07
C ALA A 58 9.91 -3.70 1.15
N THR A 59 8.86 -4.51 1.02
CA THR A 59 7.66 -4.18 0.25
C THR A 59 6.90 -3.00 0.87
N GLN A 60 6.67 -3.02 2.19
CA GLN A 60 6.00 -1.90 2.89
C GLN A 60 6.77 -0.59 2.75
N ASN A 61 8.08 -0.58 2.98
CA ASN A 61 8.89 0.63 2.88
C ASN A 61 8.90 1.21 1.47
N ARG A 62 8.85 0.35 0.43
CA ARG A 62 8.70 0.79 -0.96
C ARG A 62 7.32 1.37 -1.23
N ALA A 63 6.25 0.77 -0.68
CA ALA A 63 4.90 1.31 -0.79
C ALA A 63 4.83 2.71 -0.17
N ILE A 64 5.36 2.86 1.06
CA ILE A 64 5.44 4.15 1.77
C ILE A 64 6.24 5.17 0.95
N GLN A 65 7.38 4.77 0.37
CA GLN A 65 8.15 5.67 -0.48
C GLN A 65 7.32 6.18 -1.67
N LYS A 66 6.60 5.29 -2.35
CA LYS A 66 5.74 5.65 -3.48
C LYS A 66 4.57 6.56 -3.08
N ILE A 67 3.97 6.32 -1.91
CA ILE A 67 2.93 7.21 -1.34
C ILE A 67 3.51 8.61 -1.12
N ARG A 68 4.73 8.70 -0.58
CA ARG A 68 5.41 9.98 -0.32
C ARG A 68 5.77 10.74 -1.59
N ASP A 69 6.16 10.02 -2.64
CA ASP A 69 6.52 10.62 -3.93
C ASP A 69 5.27 11.05 -4.75
N SER A 70 4.08 10.65 -4.32
CA SER A 70 2.82 10.99 -5.00
C SER A 70 2.39 12.43 -4.73
N TYR A 71 2.04 13.16 -5.79
CA TYR A 71 1.37 14.47 -5.68
C TYR A 71 -0.11 14.38 -5.26
N ARG A 72 -0.69 13.17 -5.26
CA ARG A 72 -2.10 12.91 -4.93
C ARG A 72 -2.34 12.69 -3.43
N VAL A 73 -1.29 12.78 -2.60
CA VAL A 73 -1.32 12.52 -1.17
C VAL A 73 -0.91 13.78 -0.41
N SER A 74 -1.62 14.10 0.68
CA SER A 74 -1.37 15.27 1.50
C SER A 74 -0.03 15.18 2.26
N ASP A 75 0.61 16.30 2.57
CA ASP A 75 1.88 16.29 3.31
C ASP A 75 1.74 15.70 4.72
N SER A 76 0.58 15.87 5.37
CA SER A 76 0.29 15.24 6.65
C SER A 76 0.22 13.72 6.54
N ASP A 77 -0.41 13.18 5.49
CA ASP A 77 -0.44 11.74 5.25
C ASP A 77 0.95 11.20 4.91
N LYS A 78 1.73 11.94 4.12
CA LYS A 78 3.12 11.56 3.82
C LYS A 78 3.98 11.47 5.07
N ALA A 79 3.83 12.43 5.98
CA ALA A 79 4.53 12.41 7.27
C ALA A 79 4.06 11.23 8.14
N PHE A 80 2.76 10.97 8.15
CA PHE A 80 2.18 9.84 8.90
C PHE A 80 2.66 8.49 8.37
N VAL A 81 2.51 8.19 7.08
CA VAL A 81 2.96 6.89 6.55
C VAL A 81 4.46 6.69 6.71
N ASN A 82 5.25 7.77 6.77
CA ASN A 82 6.69 7.66 7.00
C ASN A 82 7.03 7.17 8.42
N SER A 83 6.19 7.44 9.42
CA SER A 83 6.41 6.91 10.78
C SER A 83 6.13 5.41 10.88
N LEU A 84 5.47 4.83 9.86
CA LEU A 84 5.13 3.41 9.78
C LEU A 84 6.21 2.56 9.07
N LYS A 85 7.35 3.14 8.68
CA LYS A 85 8.45 2.37 8.09
C LYS A 85 9.01 1.38 9.13
N ARG A 86 9.43 0.20 8.64
CA ARG A 86 9.98 -0.89 9.47
C ARG A 86 11.40 -1.25 9.07
#